data_AF-A0A7S3ILE9-F1
#
_entry.id   AF-A0A7S3ILE9-F1
#
_cell.length_a   1.000
_cell.length_b   1.000
_cell.length_c   1.000
_cell.angle_alpha   90.00
_cell.angle_beta   90.00
_cell.angle_gamma   90.00
#
_symmetry.space_group_name_H-M   'P 1'
#
loop_
_entity.id
_entity.type
_entity.pdbx_description
1 polymer ?
#
loop_
_entity_poly.entity_id
_entity_poly.type
_entity_poly.pdbx_seq_one_letter_code
_entity_poly.pdbx_strand_id
1 'polypeptide(L)'
;PLNKPEPKNPELVFLQESIDNAIMAHLYEKEDPQDLEGLRDGPPKIKSSFSDFPQPLDRMFQNLDVMYLFGAYYFVLGPLITLLVMVQEIAKEKDLKLRQGLNVQGVSHFVYWLHWFIVGTVLNLLQIYILLFIGYFFEFDLWRYTPFNILFTLFFWFGEATLFLGFMISTIVKTREQASQIAYSIILANIIMEMVFSDSDFTFKLFFTDDVRKLGYPTIALHIFELMPSFSFSLAFGIIARK
;
A
#
# COMPACT_ATOMS: atom_id res chain seq x y z
N PRO A 1 -0.20 -28.10 0.94
CA PRO A 1 -1.57 -27.85 1.44
C PRO A 1 -2.42 -29.15 1.59
N LEU A 2 -1.83 -30.25 2.07
CA LEU A 2 -2.48 -31.57 2.10
C LEU A 2 -2.84 -32.06 3.53
N ASN A 3 -2.70 -31.21 4.54
CA ASN A 3 -2.99 -31.58 5.92
C ASN A 3 -3.49 -30.37 6.71
N LYS A 4 -4.54 -29.71 6.21
CA LYS A 4 -5.31 -28.82 7.07
C LYS A 4 -6.19 -29.71 7.93
N PRO A 5 -6.16 -29.58 9.27
CA PRO A 5 -7.13 -30.27 10.11
C PRO A 5 -8.53 -29.89 9.64
N GLU A 6 -9.47 -30.84 9.68
CA GLU A 6 -10.86 -30.59 9.29
C GLU A 6 -11.40 -29.31 9.96
N PRO A 7 -12.23 -28.53 9.25
CA PRO A 7 -12.80 -27.30 9.81
C PRO A 7 -13.60 -27.67 11.05
N LYS A 8 -13.15 -27.15 12.20
CA LYS A 8 -13.81 -27.34 13.49
C LYS A 8 -15.10 -26.54 13.50
N ASN A 9 -16.20 -27.20 13.18
CA ASN A 9 -17.49 -26.56 13.23
C ASN A 9 -18.08 -26.72 14.65
N PRO A 10 -18.23 -25.64 15.43
CA PRO A 10 -18.83 -25.72 16.76
C PRO A 10 -20.25 -26.30 16.73
N GLU A 11 -20.98 -26.13 15.63
CA GLU A 11 -22.34 -26.66 15.47
C GLU A 11 -22.35 -28.18 15.33
N LEU A 12 -21.37 -28.76 14.63
CA LEU A 12 -21.26 -30.22 14.48
C LEU A 12 -20.88 -30.88 15.80
N VAL A 13 -19.95 -30.28 16.55
CA VAL A 13 -19.55 -30.78 17.87
C VAL A 13 -20.72 -30.71 18.84
N PHE A 14 -21.46 -29.59 18.85
CA PHE A 14 -22.66 -29.45 19.65
C PHE A 14 -23.72 -30.51 19.28
N LEU A 15 -23.94 -30.73 17.98
CA LEU A 15 -24.90 -31.72 17.52
C LEU A 15 -24.50 -33.14 17.95
N GLN A 16 -23.24 -33.51 17.77
CA GLN A 16 -22.72 -34.81 18.20
C GLN A 16 -22.85 -34.98 19.72
N GLU A 17 -22.46 -33.96 20.51
CA GLU A 17 -22.61 -33.99 21.98
C GLU A 17 -24.08 -34.11 22.40
N SER A 18 -25.00 -33.45 21.70
CA SER A 18 -26.43 -33.54 22.02
C SER A 18 -27.01 -34.94 21.73
N ILE A 19 -26.58 -35.57 20.64
CA ILE A 19 -27.02 -36.91 20.25
C ILE A 19 -26.45 -37.96 21.21
N ASP A 20 -25.16 -37.88 21.50
CA ASP A 20 -24.49 -38.83 22.41
C ASP A 20 -25.09 -38.75 23.82
N ASN A 21 -25.37 -37.54 24.32
CA ASN A 21 -26.04 -37.34 25.59
C ASN A 21 -27.49 -37.85 25.59
N ALA A 22 -28.22 -37.72 24.47
CA ALA A 22 -29.58 -38.25 24.34
C ALA A 22 -29.60 -39.79 24.32
N ILE A 23 -28.63 -40.41 23.64
CA ILE A 23 -28.48 -41.88 23.62
C ILE A 23 -28.17 -42.39 25.03
N MET A 24 -27.24 -41.74 25.75
CA MET A 24 -26.91 -42.15 27.12
C MET A 24 -28.09 -41.97 28.07
N ALA A 25 -28.90 -40.92 27.91
CA ALA A 25 -30.12 -40.75 28.67
C ALA A 25 -31.14 -41.87 28.39
N HIS A 26 -31.28 -42.28 27.12
CA HIS A 26 -32.21 -43.36 26.74
C HIS A 26 -31.76 -44.73 27.22
N LEU A 27 -30.45 -45.03 27.15
CA LEU A 27 -29.89 -46.29 27.66
C LEU A 27 -30.01 -46.39 29.17
N TYR A 28 -29.78 -45.28 29.89
CA TYR A 28 -29.95 -45.20 31.34
C TYR A 28 -31.40 -45.50 31.79
N GLU A 29 -32.40 -45.09 31.00
CA GLU A 29 -33.82 -45.36 31.30
C GLU A 29 -34.20 -46.84 31.12
N LYS A 30 -33.43 -47.59 30.33
CA LYS A 30 -33.73 -48.99 29.97
C LYS A 30 -33.01 -50.02 30.86
N GLU A 31 -32.04 -49.61 31.66
CA GLU A 31 -31.18 -50.50 32.45
C GLU A 31 -31.86 -50.93 33.76
N ASP A 32 -31.55 -52.14 34.25
CA ASP A 32 -32.21 -52.70 35.44
C ASP A 32 -31.76 -51.97 36.73
N PRO A 33 -32.66 -51.79 37.73
CA PRO A 33 -32.37 -51.00 38.94
C PRO A 33 -31.17 -51.49 39.78
N GLN A 34 -30.78 -52.76 39.63
CA GLN A 34 -29.64 -53.35 40.35
C GLN A 34 -28.28 -52.88 39.81
N ASP A 35 -28.19 -52.57 38.51
CA ASP A 35 -26.96 -52.11 37.87
C ASP A 35 -26.75 -50.59 38.01
N LEU A 36 -27.82 -49.87 38.40
CA LEU A 36 -27.85 -48.41 38.55
C LEU A 36 -27.41 -47.92 39.95
N GLU A 37 -27.15 -48.81 40.91
CA GLU A 37 -26.80 -48.45 42.31
C GLU A 37 -25.52 -47.59 42.44
N GLY A 38 -24.68 -47.54 41.40
CA GLY A 38 -23.46 -46.72 41.34
C GLY A 38 -23.66 -45.28 40.82
N LEU A 39 -24.75 -44.96 40.13
CA LEU A 39 -24.98 -43.66 39.48
C LEU A 39 -26.05 -42.84 40.21
N ARG A 40 -25.64 -42.14 41.28
CA ARG A 40 -26.55 -41.39 42.18
C ARG A 40 -27.06 -40.06 41.62
N ASP A 41 -26.47 -39.55 40.54
CA ASP A 41 -26.69 -38.18 40.02
C ASP A 41 -27.39 -38.11 38.63
N GLY A 42 -27.97 -39.21 38.16
CA GLY A 42 -28.68 -39.30 36.86
C GLY A 42 -27.81 -39.81 35.70
N PRO A 43 -28.29 -39.73 34.43
CA PRO A 43 -27.58 -40.27 33.29
C PRO A 43 -26.22 -39.57 33.11
N PRO A 44 -25.15 -40.32 32.78
CA PRO A 44 -23.86 -39.72 32.51
C PRO A 44 -23.96 -38.74 31.34
N LYS A 45 -23.20 -37.64 31.39
CA LYS A 45 -23.15 -36.64 30.31
C LYS A 45 -21.71 -36.47 29.84
N ILE A 46 -21.50 -36.55 28.53
CA ILE A 46 -20.24 -36.25 27.88
C ILE A 46 -20.24 -34.77 27.52
N LYS A 47 -19.12 -34.10 27.83
CA LYS A 47 -18.82 -32.75 27.35
C LYS A 47 -17.50 -32.80 26.59
N SER A 48 -17.49 -32.35 25.35
CA SER A 48 -16.29 -32.30 24.54
C SER A 48 -15.86 -30.86 24.32
N SER A 49 -14.63 -30.53 24.69
CA SER A 49 -14.02 -29.24 24.39
C SER A 49 -12.78 -29.46 23.54
N PHE A 50 -12.74 -28.81 22.39
CA PHE A 50 -11.55 -28.76 21.56
C PHE A 50 -10.72 -27.53 21.95
N SER A 51 -9.41 -27.69 22.12
CA SER A 51 -8.45 -26.58 22.21
C SER A 51 -7.36 -26.79 21.18
N ASP A 52 -6.98 -25.71 20.50
CA ASP A 52 -5.82 -25.74 19.63
C ASP A 52 -4.54 -25.96 20.44
N PHE A 53 -3.65 -26.78 19.89
CA PHE A 53 -2.28 -26.83 20.36
C PHE A 53 -1.62 -25.48 20.05
N PRO A 54 -0.76 -24.95 20.94
CA PRO A 54 -0.02 -23.74 20.66
C PRO A 54 0.80 -23.96 19.39
N GLN A 55 0.47 -23.22 18.34
CA GLN A 55 1.27 -23.21 17.13
C GLN A 55 2.52 -22.37 17.38
N PRO A 56 3.68 -22.73 16.81
CA PRO A 56 4.83 -21.83 16.84
C PRO A 56 4.39 -20.49 16.24
N LEU A 57 4.72 -19.40 16.93
CA LEU A 57 4.56 -18.06 16.40
C LEU A 57 5.23 -18.01 15.04
N ASP A 58 4.46 -17.71 13.99
CA ASP A 58 4.95 -17.72 12.62
C ASP A 58 5.85 -16.49 12.42
N ARG A 59 7.11 -16.61 12.84
CA ARG A 59 8.10 -15.52 12.85
C ARG A 59 8.29 -14.88 11.48
N MET A 60 7.95 -15.60 10.39
CA MET A 60 8.06 -15.12 9.02
C MET A 60 6.93 -14.17 8.61
N PHE A 61 5.72 -14.34 9.14
CA PHE A 61 4.54 -13.59 8.67
C PHE A 61 3.89 -12.73 9.75
N GLN A 62 4.13 -12.99 11.02
CA GLN A 62 3.43 -12.32 12.12
C GLN A 62 3.85 -10.85 12.32
N ASN A 63 5.04 -10.47 11.84
CA ASN A 63 5.55 -9.08 11.87
C ASN A 63 5.76 -8.50 10.47
N LEU A 64 5.23 -9.15 9.42
CA LEU A 64 5.37 -8.64 8.07
C LEU A 64 4.38 -7.50 7.88
N ASP A 65 4.80 -6.27 8.20
CA ASP A 65 4.06 -5.09 7.79
C ASP A 65 4.22 -4.92 6.26
N VAL A 66 3.18 -5.33 5.54
CA VAL A 66 3.10 -5.22 4.08
C VAL A 66 3.19 -3.76 3.62
N MET A 67 2.76 -2.82 4.45
CA MET A 67 2.78 -1.40 4.15
C MET A 67 4.19 -0.84 4.27
N TYR A 68 4.95 -1.29 5.27
CA TYR A 68 6.37 -0.97 5.39
C TYR A 68 7.17 -1.47 4.18
N LEU A 69 6.95 -2.71 3.76
CA LEU A 69 7.77 -3.34 2.71
C LEU A 69 7.41 -2.88 1.30
N PHE A 70 6.12 -2.72 0.99
CA PHE A 70 5.63 -2.45 -0.37
C PHE A 70 4.84 -1.14 -0.51
N GLY A 71 4.54 -0.44 0.58
CA GLY A 71 3.71 0.77 0.55
C GLY A 71 4.31 1.87 -0.31
N ALA A 72 5.62 2.13 -0.19
CA ALA A 72 6.32 3.13 -1.00
C ALA A 72 6.10 2.88 -2.50
N TYR A 73 6.35 1.65 -2.94
CA TYR A 73 6.17 1.23 -4.33
C TYR A 73 4.75 1.51 -4.86
N TYR A 74 3.72 1.17 -4.11
CA TYR A 74 2.33 1.36 -4.55
C TYR A 74 1.89 2.82 -4.53
N PHE A 75 2.30 3.61 -3.52
CA PHE A 75 1.86 4.99 -3.40
C PHE A 75 2.51 5.94 -4.40
N VAL A 76 3.68 5.58 -4.94
CA VAL A 76 4.34 6.29 -6.05
C VAL A 76 3.52 6.24 -7.35
N LEU A 77 2.73 5.19 -7.58
CA LEU A 77 2.01 5.01 -8.84
C LEU A 77 0.97 6.10 -9.10
N GLY A 78 0.30 6.60 -8.06
CA GLY A 78 -0.72 7.65 -8.21
C GLY A 78 -0.15 8.91 -8.88
N PRO A 79 0.84 9.59 -8.28
CA PRO A 79 1.41 10.81 -8.86
C PRO A 79 2.09 10.59 -10.20
N LEU A 80 2.64 9.39 -10.46
CA LEU A 80 3.19 9.03 -11.77
C LEU A 80 2.11 8.97 -12.87
N ILE A 81 0.91 8.49 -12.57
CA ILE A 81 -0.22 8.52 -13.51
C ILE A 81 -0.65 9.97 -13.77
N THR A 82 -0.67 10.82 -12.72
CA THR A 82 -0.96 12.24 -12.88
C THR A 82 0.07 12.92 -13.79
N LEU A 83 1.36 12.60 -13.65
CA LEU A 83 2.41 13.05 -14.58
C LEU A 83 2.14 12.63 -16.02
N LEU A 84 1.78 11.36 -16.25
CA LEU A 84 1.48 10.84 -17.58
C LEU A 84 0.37 11.66 -18.25
N VAL A 85 -0.74 11.86 -17.54
CA VAL A 85 -1.89 12.60 -18.05
C VAL A 85 -1.50 14.05 -18.37
N MET A 86 -0.76 14.71 -17.48
CA MET A 86 -0.34 16.10 -17.66
C MET A 86 0.58 16.28 -18.87
N VAL A 87 1.59 15.41 -19.03
CA VAL A 87 2.52 15.46 -20.17
C VAL A 87 1.77 15.21 -21.49
N GLN A 88 0.85 14.25 -21.51
CA GLN A 88 0.08 13.92 -22.71
C GLN A 88 -0.88 15.04 -23.14
N GLU A 89 -1.62 15.65 -22.22
CA GLU A 89 -2.58 16.70 -22.56
C GLU A 89 -1.87 18.00 -22.99
N ILE A 90 -0.79 18.39 -22.31
CA ILE A 90 0.02 19.55 -22.73
C ILE A 90 0.63 19.32 -24.11
N ALA A 91 1.16 18.11 -24.37
CA ALA A 91 1.72 17.78 -25.68
C ALA A 91 0.65 17.74 -26.77
N LYS A 92 -0.54 17.24 -26.48
CA LYS A 92 -1.70 17.23 -27.40
C LYS A 92 -2.11 18.65 -27.79
N GLU A 93 -2.15 19.59 -26.84
CA GLU A 93 -2.44 21.00 -27.15
C GLU A 93 -1.36 21.64 -28.03
N LYS A 94 -0.09 21.25 -27.84
CA LYS A 94 1.02 21.71 -28.69
C LYS A 94 0.91 21.15 -30.10
N ASP A 95 0.60 19.87 -30.23
CA ASP A 95 0.48 19.16 -31.51
C ASP A 95 -0.65 19.74 -32.35
N LEU A 96 -1.81 20.00 -31.73
CA LEU A 96 -2.97 20.64 -32.35
C LEU A 96 -2.82 22.17 -32.52
N LYS A 97 -1.67 22.75 -32.11
CA LYS A 97 -1.41 24.19 -32.13
C LYS A 97 -2.45 25.04 -31.38
N LEU A 98 -3.18 24.44 -30.43
CA LEU A 98 -4.21 25.12 -29.64
C LEU A 98 -3.61 26.28 -28.83
N ARG A 99 -2.38 26.11 -28.36
CA ARG A 99 -1.63 27.18 -27.67
C ARG A 99 -1.42 28.42 -28.55
N GLN A 100 -1.20 28.23 -29.86
CA GLN A 100 -1.08 29.35 -30.80
C GLN A 100 -2.44 30.01 -31.04
N GLY A 101 -3.51 29.21 -31.16
CA GLY A 101 -4.88 29.71 -31.26
C GLY A 101 -5.30 30.58 -30.07
N LEU A 102 -4.98 30.14 -28.84
CA LEU A 102 -5.23 30.92 -27.62
C LEU A 102 -4.47 32.25 -27.59
N ASN A 103 -3.23 32.27 -28.10
CA ASN A 103 -2.44 33.49 -28.18
C ASN A 103 -3.05 34.51 -29.18
N VAL A 104 -3.59 34.03 -30.30
CA VAL A 104 -4.31 34.89 -31.27
C VAL A 104 -5.59 35.48 -30.65
N GLN A 105 -6.22 34.75 -29.73
CA GLN A 105 -7.38 35.24 -28.97
C GLN A 105 -7.00 36.17 -27.80
N GLY A 106 -5.72 36.45 -27.58
CA GLY A 106 -5.24 37.38 -26.56
C GLY A 106 -4.90 36.75 -25.20
N VAL A 107 -4.88 35.41 -25.08
CA VAL A 107 -4.47 34.74 -23.84
C VAL A 107 -2.95 34.78 -23.70
N SER A 108 -2.47 35.32 -22.58
CA SER A 108 -1.03 35.40 -22.32
C SER A 108 -0.40 34.03 -22.02
N HIS A 109 0.87 33.87 -22.34
CA HIS A 109 1.61 32.64 -22.04
C HIS A 109 1.67 32.31 -20.54
N PHE A 110 1.64 33.33 -19.67
CA PHE A 110 1.64 33.13 -18.23
C PHE A 110 0.34 32.49 -17.75
N VAL A 111 -0.81 32.99 -18.23
CA VAL A 111 -2.14 32.45 -17.88
C VAL A 111 -2.27 30.99 -18.32
N TYR A 112 -1.69 30.63 -19.48
CA TYR A 112 -1.65 29.25 -19.95
C TYR A 112 -0.95 28.30 -18.97
N TRP A 113 0.26 28.65 -18.53
CA TRP A 113 1.00 27.80 -17.58
C TRP A 113 0.38 27.81 -16.19
N LEU A 114 -0.18 28.95 -15.76
CA LEU A 114 -0.89 29.05 -14.49
C LEU A 114 -2.14 28.16 -14.48
N HIS A 115 -2.90 28.11 -15.58
CA HIS A 115 -4.04 27.22 -15.71
C HIS A 115 -3.62 25.76 -15.54
N TRP A 116 -2.60 25.32 -16.27
CA TRP A 116 -2.10 23.96 -16.16
C TRP A 116 -1.55 23.64 -14.77
N PHE A 117 -0.86 24.58 -14.12
CA PHE A 117 -0.43 24.44 -12.74
C PHE A 117 -1.61 24.23 -11.79
N ILE A 118 -2.65 25.07 -11.89
CA ILE A 118 -3.87 24.94 -11.06
C ILE A 118 -4.56 23.60 -11.30
N VAL A 119 -4.73 23.17 -12.56
CA VAL A 119 -5.33 21.88 -12.90
C VAL A 119 -4.52 20.74 -12.30
N GLY A 120 -3.19 20.78 -12.44
CA GLY A 120 -2.29 19.78 -11.89
C GLY A 120 -2.37 19.68 -10.36
N THR A 121 -2.33 20.82 -9.66
CA THR A 121 -2.44 20.87 -8.19
C THR A 121 -3.81 20.40 -7.71
N VAL A 122 -4.90 20.71 -8.42
CA VAL A 122 -6.24 20.21 -8.06
C VAL A 122 -6.33 18.70 -8.23
N LEU A 123 -5.79 18.14 -9.33
CA LEU A 123 -5.73 16.69 -9.52
C LEU A 123 -4.89 16.01 -8.44
N ASN A 124 -3.74 16.59 -8.08
CA ASN A 124 -2.88 16.11 -7.01
C ASN A 124 -3.62 16.10 -5.66
N LEU A 125 -4.27 17.21 -5.30
CA LEU A 125 -5.07 17.30 -4.06
C LEU A 125 -6.17 16.24 -4.01
N LEU A 126 -6.93 16.07 -5.10
CA LEU A 126 -8.00 15.07 -5.17
C LEU A 126 -7.44 13.66 -4.97
N GLN A 127 -6.32 13.35 -5.61
CA GLN A 127 -5.65 12.05 -5.48
C GLN A 127 -5.21 11.78 -4.03
N ILE A 128 -4.64 12.78 -3.35
CA ILE A 128 -4.18 12.66 -1.96
C ILE A 128 -5.35 12.46 -1.02
N TYR A 129 -6.45 13.21 -1.19
CA TYR A 129 -7.64 13.03 -0.34
C TYR A 129 -8.24 11.64 -0.51
N ILE A 130 -8.31 11.12 -1.73
CA ILE A 130 -8.77 9.74 -1.97
C ILE A 130 -7.83 8.73 -1.29
N LEU A 131 -6.51 8.88 -1.46
CA LEU A 131 -5.53 7.99 -0.85
C LEU A 131 -5.63 8.00 0.69
N LEU A 132 -5.72 9.19 1.30
CA LEU A 132 -5.84 9.32 2.74
C LEU A 132 -7.17 8.77 3.24
N PHE A 133 -8.29 9.07 2.58
CA PHE A 133 -9.60 8.55 2.97
C PHE A 133 -9.65 7.03 2.96
N ILE A 134 -9.14 6.42 1.89
CA ILE A 134 -9.04 4.96 1.77
C ILE A 134 -8.12 4.40 2.85
N GLY A 135 -6.95 5.01 3.06
CA GLY A 135 -6.00 4.57 4.08
C GLY A 135 -6.57 4.59 5.51
N TYR A 136 -7.33 5.64 5.86
CA TYR A 136 -8.03 5.71 7.15
C TYR A 136 -9.19 4.72 7.25
N PHE A 137 -9.91 4.46 6.14
CA PHE A 137 -11.01 3.50 6.13
C PHE A 137 -10.55 2.05 6.40
N PHE A 138 -9.37 1.69 5.90
CA PHE A 138 -8.79 0.35 6.11
C PHE A 138 -7.98 0.20 7.41
N GLU A 139 -7.82 1.28 8.19
CA GLU A 139 -7.09 1.30 9.47
C GLU A 139 -5.68 0.68 9.43
N PHE A 140 -4.93 0.87 8.35
CA PHE A 140 -3.55 0.40 8.26
C PHE A 140 -2.67 1.03 9.36
N ASP A 141 -1.66 0.28 9.84
CA ASP A 141 -0.77 0.71 10.92
C ASP A 141 -0.13 2.09 10.67
N LEU A 142 0.30 2.35 9.42
CA LEU A 142 0.84 3.65 9.02
C LEU A 142 -0.15 4.82 9.29
N TRP A 143 -1.44 4.64 8.99
CA TRP A 143 -2.49 5.65 9.19
C TRP A 143 -2.93 5.74 10.65
N ARG A 144 -2.84 4.65 11.40
CA ARG A 144 -3.21 4.58 12.81
C ARG A 144 -2.19 5.27 13.71
N TYR A 145 -0.90 5.10 13.43
CA TYR A 145 0.20 5.61 14.26
C TYR A 145 0.78 6.95 13.78
N THR A 146 0.49 7.38 12.55
CA THR A 146 0.99 8.65 12.00
C THR A 146 -0.08 9.72 11.97
N PRO A 147 0.18 10.95 12.46
CA PRO A 147 -0.79 12.04 12.37
C PRO A 147 -1.03 12.47 10.92
N PHE A 148 -2.29 12.82 10.63
CA PHE A 148 -2.77 13.25 9.30
C PHE A 148 -1.86 14.27 8.62
N ASN A 149 -1.41 15.29 9.36
CA ASN A 149 -0.63 16.40 8.81
C ASN A 149 0.70 15.95 8.17
N ILE A 150 1.35 14.93 8.76
CA ILE A 150 2.63 14.41 8.24
C ILE A 150 2.39 13.66 6.95
N LEU A 151 1.40 12.75 6.92
CA LEU A 151 1.05 11.99 5.73
C LEU A 151 0.60 12.91 4.58
N PHE A 152 -0.27 13.87 4.87
CA PHE A 152 -0.73 14.86 3.88
C PHE A 152 0.45 15.64 3.29
N THR A 153 1.35 16.14 4.13
CA THR A 153 2.50 16.93 3.69
C THR A 153 3.45 16.10 2.83
N LEU A 154 3.72 14.84 3.22
CA LEU A 154 4.56 13.92 2.46
C LEU A 154 4.00 13.69 1.05
N PHE A 155 2.73 13.25 0.97
CA PHE A 155 2.12 12.93 -0.33
C PHE A 155 1.90 14.18 -1.19
N PHE A 156 1.57 15.33 -0.58
CA PHE A 156 1.39 16.59 -1.29
C PHE A 156 2.66 17.07 -1.99
N TRP A 157 3.76 17.18 -1.25
CA TRP A 157 5.01 17.65 -1.82
C TRP A 157 5.61 16.65 -2.82
N PHE A 158 5.46 15.35 -2.57
CA PHE A 158 5.85 14.34 -3.55
C PHE A 158 5.06 14.46 -4.86
N GLY A 159 3.74 14.65 -4.78
CA GLY A 159 2.89 14.87 -5.93
C GLY A 159 3.25 16.14 -6.70
N GLU A 160 3.48 17.26 -6.00
CA GLU A 160 3.91 18.52 -6.63
C GLU A 160 5.30 18.41 -7.28
N ALA A 161 6.26 17.74 -6.64
CA ALA A 161 7.59 17.52 -7.24
C ALA A 161 7.49 16.70 -8.54
N THR A 162 6.66 15.67 -8.54
CA THR A 162 6.37 14.86 -9.73
C THR A 162 5.67 15.68 -10.82
N LEU A 163 4.77 16.59 -10.43
CA LEU A 163 4.10 17.52 -11.34
C LEU A 163 5.09 18.49 -12.01
N PHE A 164 6.02 19.07 -11.26
CA PHE A 164 7.07 19.94 -11.81
C PHE A 164 7.98 19.20 -12.79
N LEU A 165 8.30 17.93 -12.51
CA LEU A 165 9.03 17.08 -13.47
C LEU A 165 8.19 16.89 -14.74
N GLY A 166 6.88 16.64 -14.61
CA GLY A 166 5.95 16.59 -15.74
C GLY A 166 5.97 17.88 -16.59
N PHE A 167 5.94 19.05 -15.95
CA PHE A 167 6.05 20.33 -16.66
C PHE A 167 7.37 20.48 -17.40
N MET A 168 8.50 20.16 -16.75
CA MET A 168 9.81 20.19 -17.39
C MET A 168 9.83 19.32 -18.65
N ILE A 169 9.38 18.06 -18.55
CA ILE A 169 9.33 17.14 -19.69
C ILE A 169 8.39 17.66 -20.78
N SER A 170 7.23 18.21 -20.40
CA SER A 170 6.27 18.76 -21.35
C SER A 170 6.92 19.83 -22.24
N THR A 171 7.88 20.62 -21.74
CA THR A 171 8.57 21.66 -22.53
C THR A 171 9.44 21.11 -23.67
N ILE A 172 10.01 19.91 -23.48
CA ILE A 172 10.93 19.26 -24.44
C ILE A 172 10.13 18.58 -25.57
N VAL A 173 8.95 18.07 -25.24
CA VAL A 173 8.10 17.29 -26.15
C VAL A 173 7.38 18.18 -27.16
N LYS A 174 7.31 17.71 -28.41
CA LYS A 174 6.64 18.41 -29.52
C LYS A 174 5.37 17.71 -30.01
N THR A 175 5.39 16.38 -30.14
CA THR A 175 4.26 15.59 -30.64
C THR A 175 3.61 14.77 -29.54
N ARG A 176 2.33 14.42 -29.69
CA ARG A 176 1.62 13.61 -28.70
C ARG A 176 2.21 12.21 -28.54
N GLU A 177 2.60 11.57 -29.64
CA GLU A 177 3.20 10.22 -29.60
C GLU A 177 4.52 10.21 -28.84
N GLN A 178 5.38 11.22 -29.08
CA GLN A 178 6.64 11.38 -28.36
C GLN A 178 6.39 11.60 -26.85
N ALA A 179 5.33 12.35 -26.49
CA ALA A 179 4.93 12.57 -25.10
C ALA A 179 4.63 11.27 -24.38
N SER A 180 3.80 10.43 -25.00
CA SER A 180 3.40 9.14 -24.44
C SER A 180 4.59 8.21 -24.27
N GLN A 181 5.47 8.12 -25.27
CA GLN A 181 6.67 7.27 -25.20
C GLN A 181 7.59 7.71 -24.05
N ILE A 182 7.91 9.00 -23.96
CA ILE A 182 8.79 9.53 -22.90
C ILE A 182 8.16 9.34 -21.52
N ALA A 183 6.86 9.63 -21.37
CA ALA A 183 6.18 9.47 -20.10
C ALA A 183 6.18 8.00 -19.62
N TYR A 184 5.93 7.04 -20.51
CA TYR A 184 6.02 5.61 -20.16
C TYR A 184 7.45 5.19 -19.82
N SER A 185 8.46 5.68 -20.53
CA SER A 185 9.87 5.42 -20.19
C SER A 185 10.23 5.95 -18.80
N ILE A 186 9.76 7.15 -18.45
CA ILE A 186 9.99 7.74 -17.13
C ILE A 186 9.26 6.94 -16.05
N ILE A 187 8.02 6.53 -16.28
CA ILE A 187 7.27 5.69 -15.34
C ILE A 187 8.02 4.37 -15.10
N LEU A 188 8.44 3.70 -16.16
CA LEU A 188 9.19 2.45 -16.04
C LEU A 188 10.49 2.64 -15.25
N ALA A 189 11.24 3.71 -15.52
CA ALA A 189 12.46 4.04 -14.78
C ALA A 189 12.18 4.27 -13.29
N ASN A 190 11.12 5.01 -12.93
CA ASN A 190 10.74 5.23 -11.53
C ASN A 190 10.30 3.92 -10.86
N ILE A 191 9.54 3.06 -11.53
CA ILE A 191 9.13 1.75 -11.00
C ILE A 191 10.35 0.87 -10.70
N ILE A 192 11.35 0.86 -11.59
CA ILE A 192 12.59 0.10 -11.37
C ILE A 192 13.36 0.67 -10.17
N MET A 193 13.44 2.00 -10.06
CA MET A 193 14.06 2.66 -8.92
C MET A 193 13.36 2.30 -7.61
N GLU A 194 12.02 2.36 -7.56
CA GLU A 194 11.25 1.95 -6.38
C GLU A 194 11.45 0.47 -6.05
N MET A 195 11.50 -0.42 -7.04
CA MET A 195 11.76 -1.84 -6.78
C MET A 195 13.11 -2.09 -6.09
N VAL A 196 14.14 -1.29 -6.42
CA VAL A 196 15.47 -1.41 -5.81
C VAL A 196 15.54 -0.74 -4.44
N PHE A 197 14.85 0.39 -4.26
CA PHE A 197 14.97 1.25 -3.07
C PHE A 197 13.74 1.23 -2.14
N SER A 198 12.79 0.30 -2.33
CA SER A 198 11.62 0.13 -1.44
C SER A 198 12.03 -0.27 -0.02
N ASP A 199 13.11 -1.03 0.13
CA ASP A 199 13.68 -1.35 1.45
C ASP A 199 14.49 -0.16 1.98
N SER A 200 13.89 0.54 2.94
CA SER A 200 14.51 1.72 3.55
C SER A 200 15.77 1.37 4.35
N ASP A 201 15.81 0.22 5.02
CA ASP A 201 16.96 -0.20 5.81
C ASP A 201 18.16 -0.53 4.92
N PHE A 202 17.91 -1.16 3.78
CA PHE A 202 18.94 -1.38 2.76
C PHE A 202 19.49 -0.06 2.23
N THR A 203 18.59 0.87 1.87
CA THR A 203 18.97 2.17 1.32
C THR A 203 19.79 3.01 2.31
N PHE A 204 19.41 3.02 3.59
CA PHE A 204 20.19 3.69 4.64
C PHE A 204 21.58 3.09 4.82
N LYS A 205 21.69 1.76 4.85
CA LYS A 205 22.99 1.08 4.98
C LYS A 205 23.89 1.32 3.76
N LEU A 206 23.31 1.37 2.56
CA LEU A 206 24.06 1.55 1.32
C LEU A 206 24.66 2.95 1.19
N PHE A 207 23.88 3.99 1.51
CA PHE A 207 24.25 5.37 1.19
C PHE A 207 24.68 6.23 2.38
N PHE A 208 24.19 5.92 3.58
CA PHE A 208 24.38 6.79 4.76
C PHE A 208 25.34 6.22 5.81
N THR A 209 25.98 5.08 5.53
CA THR A 209 27.06 4.55 6.38
C THR A 209 28.33 5.39 6.23
N ASP A 210 28.92 5.80 7.36
CA ASP A 210 30.11 6.69 7.40
C ASP A 210 31.30 6.17 6.59
N ASP A 211 31.43 4.85 6.44
CA ASP A 211 32.52 4.24 5.68
C ASP A 211 32.36 4.36 4.18
N VAL A 212 31.12 4.32 3.69
CA VAL A 212 30.82 4.45 2.25
C VAL A 212 30.91 5.91 1.82
N ARG A 213 30.44 6.84 2.66
CA ARG A 213 30.44 8.30 2.39
C ARG A 213 31.84 8.91 2.22
N LYS A 214 32.87 8.26 2.77
CA LYS A 214 34.28 8.67 2.60
C LYS A 214 34.78 8.52 1.16
N LEU A 215 34.22 7.57 0.41
CA LEU A 215 34.47 7.52 -1.03
C LEU A 215 33.56 8.58 -1.68
N GLY A 216 34.09 9.47 -2.52
CA GLY A 216 33.32 10.60 -3.05
C GLY A 216 32.21 10.23 -4.04
N TYR A 217 32.29 9.06 -4.68
CA TYR A 217 31.33 8.61 -5.70
C TYR A 217 29.88 8.36 -5.23
N PRO A 218 29.58 7.76 -4.05
CA PRO A 218 28.21 7.60 -3.57
C PRO A 218 27.50 8.94 -3.38
N THR A 219 28.21 10.00 -2.98
CA THR A 219 27.62 11.32 -2.80
C THR A 219 27.11 11.90 -4.13
N ILE A 220 27.86 11.70 -5.22
CA ILE A 220 27.45 12.14 -6.56
C ILE A 220 26.25 11.32 -7.05
N ALA A 221 26.29 10.00 -6.86
CA ALA A 221 25.18 9.12 -7.22
C ALA A 221 23.88 9.47 -6.47
N LEU A 222 23.98 9.79 -5.17
CA LEU A 222 22.86 10.29 -4.37
C LEU A 222 22.24 11.56 -4.94
N HIS A 223 23.05 12.56 -5.30
CA HIS A 223 22.53 13.80 -5.88
C HIS A 223 21.80 13.56 -7.21
N ILE A 224 22.23 12.58 -7.99
CA ILE A 224 21.54 12.18 -9.22
C ILE A 224 20.20 11.50 -8.89
N PHE A 225 20.17 10.62 -7.90
CA PHE A 225 18.94 9.93 -7.49
C PHE A 225 17.94 10.87 -6.80
N GLU A 226 18.39 11.86 -6.05
CA GLU A 226 17.53 12.90 -5.44
C GLU A 226 16.82 13.79 -6.48
N LEU A 227 17.33 13.85 -7.71
CA LEU A 227 16.63 14.54 -8.80
C LEU A 227 15.36 13.79 -9.24
N MET A 228 15.27 12.50 -8.92
CA MET A 228 14.05 11.71 -9.12
C MET A 228 13.19 11.79 -7.85
N PRO A 229 11.99 12.39 -7.92
CA PRO A 229 11.17 12.62 -6.73
C PRO A 229 10.71 11.32 -6.05
N SER A 230 10.67 10.20 -6.78
CA SER A 230 10.27 8.90 -6.24
C SER A 230 11.29 8.38 -5.21
N PHE A 231 12.59 8.51 -5.49
CA PHE A 231 13.65 8.10 -4.57
C PHE A 231 13.59 8.85 -3.23
N SER A 232 13.44 10.18 -3.29
CA SER A 232 13.29 11.00 -2.08
C SER A 232 12.02 10.65 -1.30
N PHE A 233 10.93 10.30 -2.00
CA PHE A 233 9.70 9.84 -1.37
C PHE A 233 9.88 8.49 -0.67
N SER A 234 10.51 7.50 -1.30
CA SER A 234 10.75 6.18 -0.70
C SER A 234 11.56 6.29 0.60
N LEU A 235 12.60 7.13 0.60
CA LEU A 235 13.39 7.41 1.80
C LEU A 235 12.54 8.01 2.92
N ALA A 236 11.78 9.06 2.62
CA ALA A 236 10.95 9.73 3.62
C ALA A 236 9.82 8.83 4.15
N PHE A 237 9.18 8.06 3.26
CA PHE A 237 8.17 7.07 3.61
C PHE A 237 8.75 5.99 4.55
N GLY A 238 9.93 5.45 4.21
CA GLY A 238 10.61 4.44 5.01
C GLY A 238 10.92 4.90 6.43
N ILE A 239 11.36 6.15 6.62
CA ILE A 239 11.60 6.72 7.95
C ILE A 239 10.32 6.78 8.78
N ILE A 240 9.19 7.16 8.16
CA ILE A 240 7.90 7.28 8.84
C ILE A 240 7.34 5.89 9.18
N ALA A 241 7.44 4.94 8.25
CA ALA A 241 6.92 3.59 8.40
C ALA A 241 7.77 2.70 9.33
N ARG A 242 9.01 3.10 9.67
CA ARG A 242 9.91 2.35 10.56
C ARG A 242 9.54 2.45 12.05
N LYS A 243 8.62 3.33 12.43
CA LYS A 243 8.16 3.51 13.81
C LYS A 243 6.95 2.64 14.13
#